data_AF-A0A2W7A1A9-F1
#
_entry.id   AF-A0A2W7A1A9-F1
#
_cell.length_a   1.000
_cell.length_b   1.000
_cell.length_c   1.000
_cell.angle_alpha   90.00
_cell.angle_beta   90.00
_cell.angle_gamma   90.00
#
_symmetry.space_group_name_H-M   'P 1'
#
loop_
_entity.id
_entity.type
_entity.pdbx_description
1 polymer ?
#
loop_
_entity_poly.entity_id
_entity_poly.type
_entity_poly.pdbx_seq_one_letter_code
_entity_poly.pdbx_strand_id
1 'polypeptide(L)'
;MVINLNHIKMKNKILKIFLATIVYCILGAIFGYSDNLQDLLLPTFMVLFVLINLFMMDKNKGFIENFLTLSGLISLGFIVGLFFKDSYKPLIFQYLGLMFISSILIYYLKKNYNLINP
;
A
#
# COMPACT_ATOMS: atom_id res chain seq x y z
N MET A 1 -32.17 14.23 -2.64
CA MET A 1 -30.94 14.63 -1.93
C MET A 1 -29.78 14.45 -2.91
N VAL A 2 -29.40 15.50 -3.65
CA VAL A 2 -28.29 15.45 -4.61
C VAL A 2 -27.01 15.54 -3.80
N ILE A 3 -26.47 14.39 -3.39
CA ILE A 3 -25.17 14.36 -2.73
C ILE A 3 -24.16 14.88 -3.74
N ASN A 4 -23.54 16.02 -3.42
CA ASN A 4 -22.63 16.73 -4.30
C ASN A 4 -21.43 15.84 -4.65
N LEU A 5 -21.45 15.25 -5.84
CA LEU A 5 -20.45 14.31 -6.38
C LEU A 5 -19.01 14.86 -6.29
N ASN A 6 -18.84 16.19 -6.35
CA ASN A 6 -17.53 16.84 -6.21
C ASN A 6 -16.98 16.76 -4.79
N HIS A 7 -17.83 16.78 -3.78
CA HIS A 7 -17.42 16.68 -2.37
C HIS A 7 -16.95 15.25 -2.04
N ILE A 8 -17.59 14.23 -2.59
CA ILE A 8 -17.17 12.82 -2.48
C ILE A 8 -15.82 12.62 -3.20
N LYS A 9 -15.67 13.16 -4.41
CA LYS A 9 -14.42 13.09 -5.18
C LYS A 9 -13.25 13.75 -4.46
N MET A 10 -13.45 14.94 -3.88
CA MET A 10 -12.42 15.63 -3.10
C MET A 10 -12.04 14.87 -1.82
N LYS A 11 -13.03 14.33 -1.09
CA LYS A 11 -12.79 13.54 0.13
C LYS A 11 -11.93 12.31 -0.17
N ASN A 12 -12.19 11.62 -1.29
CA ASN A 12 -11.37 10.50 -1.75
C ASN A 12 -9.95 10.92 -2.18
N LYS A 13 -9.77 12.13 -2.72
CA LYS A 13 -8.46 12.67 -3.09
C LYS A 13 -7.62 13.05 -1.86
N ILE A 14 -8.25 13.66 -0.84
CA ILE A 14 -7.58 14.00 0.43
C ILE A 14 -7.22 12.73 1.20
N LEU A 15 -8.13 11.75 1.25
CA LEU A 15 -7.86 10.44 1.86
C LEU A 15 -6.68 9.73 1.16
N LYS A 16 -6.61 9.78 -0.18
CA LYS A 16 -5.47 9.29 -0.97
C LYS A 16 -4.14 9.89 -0.53
N ILE A 17 -4.09 11.22 -0.46
CA ILE A 17 -2.87 11.94 -0.13
C ILE A 17 -2.45 11.63 1.31
N PHE A 18 -3.40 11.65 2.25
CA PHE A 18 -3.12 11.36 3.65
C PHE A 18 -2.59 9.93 3.87
N LEU A 19 -3.22 8.93 3.26
CA LEU A 19 -2.74 7.54 3.34
C LEU A 19 -1.37 7.36 2.67
N ALA A 20 -1.12 8.03 1.55
CA ALA A 20 0.21 8.00 0.92
C ALA A 20 1.28 8.60 1.85
N THR A 21 1.00 9.75 2.48
CA THR A 21 1.93 10.38 3.44
C THR A 21 2.24 9.46 4.62
N ILE A 22 1.23 8.80 5.19
CA ILE A 22 1.42 7.84 6.29
C ILE A 22 2.32 6.68 5.85
N VAL A 23 2.09 6.13 4.66
CA VAL A 23 2.95 5.05 4.13
C VAL A 23 4.40 5.50 3.96
N TYR A 24 4.63 6.73 3.47
CA TYR A 24 5.97 7.28 3.34
C TYR A 24 6.67 7.50 4.70
N CYS A 25 5.93 7.96 5.71
CA CYS A 25 6.46 8.06 7.07
C CYS A 25 6.87 6.69 7.62
N ILE A 26 6.08 5.65 7.33
CA ILE A 26 6.38 4.28 7.76
C ILE A 26 7.57 3.71 7.00
N LEU A 27 7.72 3.97 5.70
CA LEU A 27 8.92 3.61 4.93
C LEU A 27 10.17 4.25 5.54
N GLY A 28 10.12 5.54 5.88
CA GLY A 28 11.23 6.23 6.56
C GLY A 28 11.57 5.60 7.92
N ALA A 29 10.56 5.18 8.68
CA ALA A 29 10.76 4.49 9.95
C ALA A 29 11.36 3.08 9.79
N ILE A 30 11.00 2.35 8.73
CA ILE A 30 11.53 1.01 8.41
C ILE A 30 13.02 1.09 8.07
N PHE A 31 13.43 2.09 7.28
CA PHE A 31 14.85 2.25 6.90
C PHE A 31 15.71 2.97 7.95
N GLY A 32 15.10 3.65 8.92
CA GLY A 32 15.82 4.52 9.87
C GLY A 32 16.11 3.94 11.26
N TYR A 33 15.49 2.81 11.66
CA TYR A 33 15.63 2.27 13.03
C TYR A 33 16.23 0.87 13.04
N SER A 34 17.20 0.65 13.94
CA SER A 34 18.07 -0.55 13.90
C SER A 34 17.40 -1.83 14.36
N ASP A 35 16.79 -1.94 15.56
CA ASP A 35 16.56 -3.33 16.08
C ASP A 35 15.23 -3.66 16.76
N ASN A 36 14.44 -2.71 17.32
CA ASN A 36 13.21 -3.06 18.07
C ASN A 36 11.89 -2.49 17.51
N LEU A 37 11.94 -1.41 16.71
CA LEU A 37 10.71 -0.83 16.14
C LEU A 37 10.24 -1.56 14.88
N GLN A 38 11.14 -2.28 14.20
CA GLN A 38 10.85 -2.95 12.92
C GLN A 38 9.75 -4.02 13.06
N ASP A 39 9.75 -4.77 14.16
CA ASP A 39 8.75 -5.81 14.45
C ASP A 39 7.33 -5.25 14.59
N LEU A 40 7.19 -4.01 15.07
CA LEU A 40 5.89 -3.33 15.18
C LEU A 40 5.50 -2.61 13.87
N LEU A 41 6.50 -2.15 13.11
CA LEU A 41 6.31 -1.41 11.86
C LEU A 41 5.84 -2.32 10.72
N LEU A 42 6.27 -3.59 10.68
CA LEU A 42 5.84 -4.54 9.65
C LEU A 42 4.32 -4.79 9.67
N PRO A 43 3.69 -5.20 10.80
CA PRO A 43 2.23 -5.34 10.86
C PRO A 43 1.50 -4.04 10.55
N THR A 44 1.99 -2.91 11.08
CA THR A 44 1.36 -1.59 10.90
C THR A 44 1.35 -1.17 9.44
N PHE A 45 2.50 -1.31 8.77
CA PHE A 45 2.62 -1.09 7.33
C PHE A 45 1.67 -2.00 6.54
N MET A 46 1.65 -3.29 6.85
CA MET A 46 0.85 -4.26 6.11
C MET A 46 -0.64 -4.00 6.24
N VAL A 47 -1.14 -3.65 7.43
CA VAL A 47 -2.55 -3.29 7.63
C VAL A 47 -2.92 -2.07 6.79
N LEU A 48 -2.10 -1.03 6.81
CA LEU A 48 -2.35 0.17 6.01
C LEU A 48 -2.26 -0.12 4.51
N PHE A 49 -1.28 -0.90 4.08
CA PHE A 49 -1.12 -1.32 2.70
C PHE A 49 -2.35 -2.07 2.19
N VAL A 50 -2.86 -3.02 2.99
CA VAL A 50 -4.07 -3.78 2.69
C VAL A 50 -5.29 -2.86 2.60
N LEU A 51 -5.47 -1.95 3.57
CA LEU A 51 -6.59 -1.01 3.54
C LEU A 51 -6.56 -0.11 2.30
N ILE A 52 -5.40 0.46 1.96
CA ILE A 52 -5.21 1.25 0.74
C ILE A 52 -5.63 0.43 -0.47
N ASN A 53 -5.05 -0.76 -0.64
CA ASN A 53 -5.35 -1.60 -1.80
C ASN A 53 -6.83 -1.98 -1.85
N LEU A 54 -7.45 -2.31 -0.71
CA LEU A 54 -8.86 -2.68 -0.65
C LEU A 54 -9.78 -1.51 -1.06
N PHE A 55 -9.56 -0.31 -0.54
CA PHE A 55 -10.40 0.86 -0.82
C PHE A 55 -10.12 1.48 -2.20
N MET A 56 -8.86 1.49 -2.63
CA MET A 56 -8.42 2.28 -3.78
C MET A 56 -8.37 1.50 -5.09
N MET A 57 -8.33 0.17 -5.05
CA MET A 57 -8.22 -0.68 -6.24
C MET A 57 -9.44 -0.55 -7.15
N ASP A 58 -9.20 -0.32 -8.44
CA ASP A 58 -10.25 -0.17 -9.44
C ASP A 58 -10.63 -1.55 -10.00
N LYS A 59 -11.92 -1.92 -9.89
CA LYS A 59 -12.42 -3.21 -10.41
C LYS A 59 -12.33 -3.31 -11.94
N ASN A 60 -12.32 -2.18 -12.64
CA ASN A 60 -12.31 -2.14 -14.09
C ASN A 60 -10.91 -2.29 -14.68
N LYS A 61 -9.86 -2.11 -13.86
CA LYS A 61 -8.47 -2.19 -14.28
C LYS A 61 -7.88 -3.59 -14.06
N GLY A 62 -6.88 -3.93 -14.86
CA GLY A 62 -6.11 -5.16 -14.68
C GLY A 62 -5.31 -5.14 -13.37
N PHE A 63 -4.88 -6.33 -12.91
CA PHE A 63 -4.05 -6.46 -11.71
C PHE A 63 -2.77 -5.61 -11.80
N ILE A 64 -2.04 -5.72 -12.92
CA ILE A 64 -0.76 -5.04 -13.11
C ILE A 64 -0.93 -3.51 -13.03
N GLU A 65 -1.97 -2.97 -13.66
CA GLU A 65 -2.24 -1.53 -13.64
C GLU A 65 -2.60 -1.04 -12.23
N ASN A 66 -3.44 -1.78 -11.51
CA ASN A 66 -3.75 -1.48 -10.11
C ASN A 66 -2.51 -1.56 -9.21
N PHE A 67 -1.69 -2.60 -9.37
CA PHE A 67 -0.47 -2.79 -8.59
C PHE A 67 0.53 -1.66 -8.82
N LEU A 68 0.79 -1.28 -10.07
CA LEU A 68 1.67 -0.16 -10.39
C LEU A 68 1.14 1.16 -9.84
N THR A 69 -0.17 1.40 -9.95
CA THR A 69 -0.79 2.67 -9.51
C THR A 69 -0.76 2.83 -7.99
N LEU A 70 -1.01 1.74 -7.24
CA LEU A 70 -1.15 1.81 -5.78
C LEU A 70 0.14 1.50 -5.04
N SER A 71 0.96 0.63 -5.59
CA SER A 71 2.10 0.04 -4.90
C SER A 71 3.43 0.27 -5.62
N GLY A 72 3.41 0.75 -6.87
CA GLY A 72 4.62 0.89 -7.69
C GLY A 72 5.70 1.77 -7.06
N LEU A 73 5.33 2.94 -6.55
CA LEU A 73 6.26 3.86 -5.86
C LEU A 73 6.85 3.26 -4.59
N ILE A 74 6.04 2.53 -3.82
CA ILE A 74 6.46 1.88 -2.58
C ILE A 74 7.43 0.73 -2.89
N SER A 75 7.08 -0.10 -3.87
CA SER A 75 7.93 -1.20 -4.36
C SER A 75 9.26 -0.68 -4.90
N LEU A 76 9.25 0.43 -5.65
CA LEU A 76 10.48 1.09 -6.10
C LEU A 76 11.33 1.57 -4.93
N GLY A 77 10.73 2.16 -3.90
CA GLY A 77 11.44 2.55 -2.68
C GLY A 77 12.14 1.37 -2.00
N PHE A 78 11.46 0.22 -1.88
CA PHE A 78 12.07 -1.01 -1.36
C PHE A 78 13.17 -1.57 -2.27
N ILE A 79 12.98 -1.53 -3.59
CA ILE A 79 13.99 -1.97 -4.55
C ILE A 79 15.25 -1.11 -4.43
N VAL A 80 15.12 0.22 -4.35
CA VAL A 80 16.25 1.13 -4.08
C VAL A 80 16.87 0.81 -2.73
N GLY A 81 16.05 0.49 -1.73
CA GLY A 81 16.46 0.01 -0.41
C GLY A 81 17.45 -1.15 -0.43
N LEU A 82 17.30 -2.09 -1.39
CA LEU A 82 18.20 -3.26 -1.53
C LEU A 82 19.63 -2.87 -1.90
N PHE A 83 19.85 -1.69 -2.48
CA PHE A 83 21.16 -1.20 -2.89
C PHE A 83 21.91 -0.44 -1.79
N PHE A 84 21.26 -0.11 -0.68
CA PHE A 84 21.95 0.47 0.48
C PHE A 84 22.76 -0.60 1.23
N LYS A 85 23.97 -0.24 1.65
CA LYS A 85 24.91 -1.18 2.30
C LYS A 85 24.46 -1.59 3.69
N ASP A 86 23.82 -0.68 4.41
CA ASP A 86 23.40 -0.86 5.80
C ASP A 86 21.94 -1.38 5.93
N SER A 87 21.31 -1.74 4.80
CA SER A 87 19.93 -2.20 4.82
C SER A 87 19.81 -3.69 5.11
N TYR A 88 18.84 -4.07 5.94
CA TYR A 88 18.55 -5.46 6.25
C TYR A 88 17.71 -6.10 5.13
N LYS A 89 18.42 -6.63 4.13
CA LYS A 89 17.85 -7.20 2.89
C LYS A 89 16.75 -8.25 3.11
N PRO A 90 16.86 -9.19 4.08
CA PRO A 90 15.81 -10.20 4.29
C PRO A 90 14.45 -9.56 4.61
N LEU A 91 14.43 -8.50 5.42
CA LEU A 91 13.20 -7.78 5.75
C LEU A 91 12.62 -7.07 4.52
N ILE A 92 13.46 -6.44 3.69
CA ILE A 92 13.00 -5.81 2.45
C ILE A 92 12.30 -6.83 1.52
N PHE A 93 12.89 -8.01 1.36
CA PHE A 93 12.26 -9.09 0.60
C PHE A 93 10.95 -9.55 1.23
N GLN A 94 10.87 -9.60 2.56
CA GLN A 94 9.64 -9.94 3.27
C GLN A 94 8.53 -8.91 3.02
N TYR A 95 8.83 -7.60 3.08
CA TYR A 95 7.89 -6.54 2.72
C TYR A 95 7.41 -6.66 1.27
N LEU A 96 8.34 -6.80 0.32
CA LEU A 96 7.99 -6.94 -1.10
C LEU A 96 7.12 -8.18 -1.37
N GLY A 97 7.47 -9.32 -0.77
CA GLY A 97 6.72 -10.56 -0.92
C GLY A 97 5.31 -10.44 -0.34
N LEU A 98 5.18 -9.91 0.87
CA LEU A 98 3.88 -9.70 1.51
C LEU A 98 3.01 -8.69 0.75
N MET A 99 3.59 -7.59 0.26
CA MET A 99 2.88 -6.62 -0.58
C MET A 99 2.34 -7.27 -1.86
N PHE A 100 3.14 -8.11 -2.51
CA PHE A 100 2.74 -8.77 -3.74
C PHE A 100 1.61 -9.78 -3.51
N ILE A 101 1.77 -10.67 -2.52
CA ILE A 101 0.76 -11.67 -2.16
C ILE A 101 -0.55 -10.99 -1.73
N SER A 102 -0.48 -9.98 -0.86
CA SER A 102 -1.68 -9.28 -0.40
C SER A 102 -2.38 -8.53 -1.53
N SER A 103 -1.64 -7.91 -2.46
CA SER A 103 -2.22 -7.24 -3.63
C SER A 103 -2.97 -8.22 -4.54
N ILE A 104 -2.38 -9.40 -4.79
CA ILE A 104 -3.03 -10.45 -5.60
C ILE A 104 -4.29 -10.94 -4.90
N LEU A 105 -4.20 -11.22 -3.60
CA LEU A 105 -5.34 -11.69 -2.81
C LEU A 105 -6.47 -10.66 -2.85
N ILE A 106 -6.18 -9.38 -2.58
CA ILE A 106 -7.18 -8.30 -2.61
C ILE A 106 -7.78 -8.16 -4.01
N TYR A 107 -6.98 -8.23 -5.06
CA TYR A 107 -7.47 -8.16 -6.43
C TYR A 107 -8.43 -9.31 -6.76
N TYR A 108 -8.04 -10.55 -6.46
CA TYR A 108 -8.87 -11.72 -6.67
C TYR A 108 -10.17 -11.62 -5.88
N LEU A 109 -10.05 -11.28 -4.60
CA LEU A 109 -11.15 -11.12 -3.68
C LEU A 109 -12.12 -10.03 -4.18
N LYS A 110 -11.64 -8.85 -4.56
CA LYS A 110 -12.48 -7.73 -5.02
C LYS A 110 -13.12 -7.98 -6.38
N LYS A 111 -12.52 -8.84 -7.21
CA LYS A 111 -13.05 -9.21 -8.54
C LYS A 111 -14.13 -10.28 -8.46
N ASN A 112 -13.96 -11.27 -7.57
CA ASN A 112 -14.91 -12.38 -7.43
C ASN A 112 -15.99 -12.13 -6.36
N TYR A 113 -15.72 -11.22 -5.41
CA TYR A 113 -16.63 -10.88 -4.33
C TYR A 113 -16.86 -9.36 -4.27
N ASN A 114 -18.09 -8.95 -3.99
CA ASN A 114 -18.42 -7.54 -3.72
C ASN A 114 -18.00 -7.13 -2.30
N LEU A 115 -16.70 -7.20 -2.02
CA LEU A 115 -16.15 -6.90 -0.68
C LEU A 115 -16.35 -5.44 -0.28
N ILE A 116 -16.54 -4.55 -1.24
CA ILE A 116 -16.99 -3.18 -1.06
C ILE A 116 -17.84 -2.85 -2.31
N ASN A 117 -19.14 -2.59 -2.12
CA ASN A 117 -19.99 -1.97 -3.13
C ASN A 117 -19.69 -0.46 -3.17
N PRO A 118 -19.66 0.18 -4.35
CA PRO A 118 -19.61 1.63 -4.45
C PRO A 118 -20.84 2.30 -3.82
#